data_AF-A0A4U2PXP9-F1
#
_entry.id   AF-A0A4U2PXP9-F1
#
_cell.length_a   1.000
_cell.length_b   1.000
_cell.length_c   1.000
_cell.angle_alpha   90.00
_cell.angle_beta   90.00
_cell.angle_gamma   90.00
#
_symmetry.space_group_name_H-M   'P 1'
#
loop_
_entity.id
_entity.type
_entity.pdbx_description
1 polymer ?
#
loop_
_entity_poly.entity_id
_entity_poly.type
_entity_poly.pdbx_seq_one_letter_code
_entity_poly.pdbx_strand_id
1 'polypeptide(L)' 'MSTPVERCPHCGNEEGFYTKDFASGAIRTRYNFDGSEADNTELYSGLRHKMGKKAHCAECDKVVFDMSEYEA' A
#
# COMPACT_ATOMS: atom_id res chain seq x y z
N MET A 1 -9.45 14.42 -5.60
CA MET A 1 -8.20 14.10 -4.87
C MET A 1 -7.68 15.34 -4.17
N SER A 2 -8.09 15.53 -2.92
CA SER A 2 -7.61 16.60 -2.04
C SER A 2 -7.12 16.01 -0.72
N THR A 3 -6.07 16.60 -0.14
CA THR A 3 -5.44 16.21 1.12
C THR A 3 -5.50 17.37 2.10
N PRO A 4 -5.56 17.11 3.42
CA PRO A 4 -5.61 18.18 4.43
C PRO A 4 -4.28 18.93 4.60
N VAL A 5 -3.20 18.44 3.98
CA VAL A 5 -1.86 19.05 4.03
C VAL A 5 -1.25 19.12 2.62
N GLU A 6 -0.51 20.19 2.35
CA GLU A 6 0.27 20.37 1.10
C GLU A 6 1.74 19.94 1.25
N ARG A 7 2.24 19.89 2.48
CA ARG A 7 3.61 19.45 2.83
C ARG A 7 3.62 18.78 4.19
N CYS A 8 4.67 18.01 4.47
CA CYS A 8 4.82 17.38 5.77
C CYS A 8 4.96 18.44 6.89
N PRO A 9 4.06 18.48 7.90
CA PRO A 9 4.16 19.44 8.99
C PRO A 9 5.34 19.20 9.94
N HIS A 10 6.03 18.05 9.80
CA HIS A 10 7.13 17.67 10.70
C HIS A 10 8.51 17.93 10.13
N CYS A 11 8.72 17.76 8.83
CA CYS A 11 10.02 17.95 8.18
C CYS A 11 9.98 18.92 7.00
N GLY A 12 8.79 19.40 6.59
CA GLY A 12 8.62 20.34 5.49
C GLY A 12 8.74 19.74 4.08
N ASN A 13 9.06 18.44 3.94
CA ASN A 13 9.18 17.79 2.64
C ASN A 13 7.83 17.75 1.88
N GLU A 14 7.92 17.77 0.55
CA GLU A 14 6.82 17.85 -0.42
C GLU A 14 6.72 16.59 -1.30
N GLU A 15 7.58 15.56 -1.13
CA GLU A 15 7.50 14.32 -1.93
C GLU A 15 6.20 13.53 -1.75
N GLY A 16 5.48 13.75 -0.65
CA GLY A 16 4.17 13.15 -0.39
C GLY A 16 4.14 12.21 0.82
N PHE A 17 3.22 11.25 0.76
CA PHE A 17 2.90 10.34 1.87
C PHE A 17 2.59 8.92 1.38
N TYR A 18 2.63 7.95 2.30
CA TYR A 18 2.28 6.55 2.06
C TYR A 18 1.38 6.01 3.19
N THR A 19 0.66 4.92 2.93
CA THR A 19 -0.06 4.15 3.96
C THR A 19 0.67 2.84 4.25
N LYS A 20 0.60 2.38 5.50
CA LYS A 20 1.12 1.07 5.89
C LYS A 20 0.04 0.01 5.67
N ASP A 21 -0.03 -0.47 4.43
CA ASP A 21 -0.95 -1.51 4.01
C ASP A 21 -0.34 -2.90 4.22
N PHE A 22 -1.19 -3.86 4.59
CA PHE A 22 -0.77 -5.24 4.83
C PHE A 22 -1.55 -6.18 3.94
N ALA A 23 -0.84 -7.06 3.24
CA ALA A 23 -1.41 -8.22 2.55
C ALA A 23 -0.97 -9.50 3.28
N SER A 24 -1.90 -10.43 3.51
CA SER A 24 -1.60 -11.68 4.22
C SER A 24 -2.41 -12.84 3.65
N GLY A 25 -1.80 -14.02 3.56
CA GLY A 25 -2.42 -15.22 3.02
C GLY A 25 -1.42 -16.13 2.33
N ALA A 26 -1.89 -17.28 1.90
CA ALA A 26 -1.11 -18.20 1.09
C ALA A 26 -1.35 -17.90 -0.40
N ILE A 27 -0.28 -17.90 -1.19
CA ILE A 27 -0.35 -17.91 -2.65
C ILE A 27 -0.12 -19.34 -3.16
N ARG A 28 -0.60 -19.63 -4.38
CA ARG A 28 -0.35 -20.91 -5.05
C ARG A 28 0.26 -20.65 -6.41
N THR A 29 1.59 -20.69 -6.47
CA THR A 29 2.31 -20.63 -7.75
C THR A 29 2.19 -21.96 -8.46
N ARG A 30 1.69 -21.93 -9.69
CA ARG A 30 1.49 -23.10 -10.55
C ARG A 30 2.59 -23.17 -11.59
N TYR A 31 3.08 -24.38 -11.79
CA TYR A 31 4.03 -24.74 -12.84
C TYR A 31 3.45 -25.91 -13.63
N ASN A 32 3.77 -25.99 -14.92
CA ASN A 32 3.49 -27.16 -15.73
C ASN A 32 4.46 -28.30 -15.37
N PHE A 33 4.13 -29.53 -15.75
CA PHE A 33 5.00 -30.69 -15.47
C PHE A 33 6.36 -30.63 -16.20
N ASP A 34 6.47 -29.82 -17.25
CA ASP A 34 7.74 -29.56 -17.95
C ASP A 34 8.62 -28.49 -17.25
N GLY A 35 8.14 -27.92 -16.14
CA GLY A 35 8.85 -26.89 -15.37
C GLY A 35 8.62 -25.45 -15.84
N SER A 36 7.84 -25.23 -16.90
CA SER A 36 7.43 -23.88 -17.31
C SER A 36 6.37 -23.28 -16.37
N GLU A 37 6.26 -21.95 -16.36
CA GLU A 37 5.22 -21.27 -15.59
C GLU A 37 3.83 -21.59 -16.18
N ALA A 38 2.88 -21.97 -15.32
CA ALA A 38 1.47 -22.15 -15.70
C ALA A 38 0.68 -20.85 -15.46
N ASP A 39 -0.63 -20.85 -15.73
CA ASP A 39 -1.45 -19.68 -15.43
C ASP A 39 -1.47 -19.35 -13.93
N ASN A 40 -0.98 -18.15 -13.61
CA ASN A 40 -0.89 -17.58 -12.27
C ASN A 40 -1.58 -16.21 -12.19
N THR A 41 -2.50 -15.89 -13.12
CA THR A 41 -3.16 -14.58 -13.17
C THR A 41 -3.84 -14.22 -11.83
N GLU A 42 -4.38 -15.23 -11.14
CA GLU A 42 -5.08 -15.09 -9.86
C GLU A 42 -4.17 -15.31 -8.62
N LEU A 43 -2.84 -15.20 -8.77
CA LEU A 43 -1.87 -15.55 -7.70
C LEU A 43 -2.16 -14.84 -6.37
N TYR A 44 -2.59 -13.59 -6.42
CA TYR A 44 -2.82 -12.74 -5.26
C TYR A 44 -4.30 -12.59 -4.87
N SER A 45 -5.25 -13.15 -5.63
CA SER A 45 -6.69 -12.89 -5.39
C SER A 45 -7.21 -13.47 -4.07
N GLY A 46 -6.52 -14.47 -3.52
CA GLY A 46 -6.81 -15.03 -2.20
C GLY A 46 -6.20 -14.25 -1.02
N LEU A 47 -5.41 -13.21 -1.26
CA LEU A 47 -4.80 -12.44 -0.18
C LEU A 47 -5.83 -11.57 0.53
N ARG A 48 -5.70 -11.51 1.85
CA ARG A 48 -6.45 -10.57 2.69
C ARG A 48 -5.69 -9.26 2.74
N HIS A 49 -6.37 -8.18 2.37
CA HIS A 49 -5.83 -6.83 2.41
C HIS A 49 -6.35 -6.08 3.64
N LYS A 50 -5.44 -5.40 4.34
CA LYS A 50 -5.74 -4.48 5.42
C LYS A 50 -5.08 -3.15 5.10
N MET A 51 -5.91 -2.17 4.75
CA MET A 51 -5.44 -0.82 4.44
C MET A 51 -5.07 -0.08 5.72
N GLY A 52 -3.95 0.65 5.66
CA GLY A 52 -3.52 1.55 6.72
C GLY A 52 -4.46 2.73 6.85
N LYS A 53 -4.77 3.14 8.09
CA LYS A 53 -5.66 4.29 8.37
C LYS A 53 -4.91 5.61 8.47
N LYS A 54 -3.58 5.58 8.43
CA LYS A 54 -2.73 6.76 8.65
C LYS A 54 -1.85 6.98 7.45
N ALA A 55 -1.79 8.23 7.00
CA ALA A 55 -0.80 8.69 6.05
C ALA A 55 0.50 9.01 6.79
N HIS A 56 1.62 8.52 6.27
CA HIS A 56 2.97 8.72 6.78
C HIS A 56 3.78 9.53 5.78
N CYS A 57 4.54 10.52 6.24
CA CYS A 57 5.47 11.24 5.37
C CYS A 57 6.50 10.28 4.76
N ALA A 58 6.74 10.40 3.45
CA ALA A 58 7.69 9.55 2.73
C ALA A 58 9.15 9.69 3.20
N GLU A 59 9.51 10.83 3.82
CA GLU A 59 10.90 11.12 4.20
C GLU A 59 11.18 10.91 5.69
N CYS A 60 10.25 11.27 6.57
CA CYS A 60 10.48 11.23 8.01
C CYS A 60 9.62 10.19 8.75
N ASP A 61 8.81 9.40 8.04
CA ASP A 61 7.93 8.33 8.54
C ASP A 61 6.86 8.73 9.57
N LYS A 62 6.83 10.00 9.97
CA LYS A 62 5.84 10.55 10.91
C LYS A 62 4.46 10.59 10.28
N VAL A 63 3.44 10.36 11.10
CA VAL A 63 2.04 10.45 10.69
C VAL A 63 1.69 11.89 10.36
N VAL A 64 1.08 12.12 9.20
CA VAL A 64 0.70 13.44 8.71
C VAL A 64 -0.80 13.72 8.83
N PHE A 65 -1.67 12.76 8.56
CA PHE A 65 -3.13 12.86 8.75
C PHE A 65 -3.81 11.47 8.75
N ASP A 66 -5.11 11.41 9.06
CA ASP A 66 -5.90 10.17 8.95
C ASP A 66 -6.46 10.01 7.54
N MET A 67 -6.41 8.79 6.99
CA MET A 67 -6.93 8.51 5.65
C MET A 67 -8.45 8.73 5.53
N SER A 68 -9.20 8.86 6.64
CA SER A 68 -10.59 9.31 6.59
C SER A 68 -10.77 10.74 6.08
N GLU A 69 -9.72 11.55 6.13
CA GLU A 69 -9.70 12.95 5.68
C GLU A 69 -9.24 13.07 4.22
N TYR A 70 -8.90 11.95 3.57
CA TYR A 70 -8.51 11.93 2.16
C TYR A 70 -9.74 11.82 1.25
N GLU A 71 -9.97 12.85 0.44
CA GLU A 71 -11.06 12.89 -0.52
C GLU A 71 -10.53 12.52 -1.91
N ALA A 72 -10.70 11.26 -2.30
CA ALA A 72 -10.32 10.74 -3.61
C ALA A 72 -11.13 11.39 -4.75
#